data_AF-A0A2N5X4N2-F1
#
_entry.id   AF-A0A2N5X4N2-F1
#
_cell.length_a   1.000
_cell.length_b   1.000
_cell.length_c   1.000
_cell.angle_alpha   90.00
_cell.angle_beta   90.00
_cell.angle_gamma   90.00
#
_symmetry.space_group_name_H-M   'P 1'
#
loop_
_entity.id
_entity.type
_entity.pdbx_description
1 polymer ?
#
loop_
_entity_poly.entity_id
_entity_poly.type
_entity_poly.pdbx_seq_one_letter_code
_entity_poly.pdbx_strand_id
1 'polypeptide(L)'
;MNLSAEQICNALPKGRRIRGDQYKACCPAHDDNSPSLSITQKSDRVLLKCWSGCSQEEVLGALQGRGLWPKPREKSGSAAPFYTKDELDWAHLWCLTYRDNVKKGYKPSPEEDAKFRKYSDLCYREGVAYVS
;
A
#
# COMPACT_ATOMS: atom_id res chain seq x y z
N MET A 1 6.94 9.80 -11.55
CA MET A 1 8.11 10.13 -10.70
C MET A 1 7.58 10.58 -9.36
N ASN A 2 8.09 10.02 -8.25
CA ASN A 2 7.74 10.51 -6.92
C ASN A 2 8.56 11.77 -6.65
N LEU A 3 7.90 12.84 -6.19
CA LEU A 3 8.59 14.07 -5.80
C LEU A 3 9.40 13.85 -4.52
N SER A 4 10.54 14.53 -4.40
CA SER A 4 11.32 14.54 -3.16
C SER A 4 10.61 15.35 -2.07
N ALA A 5 10.99 15.12 -0.81
CA ALA A 5 10.49 15.90 0.33
C ALA A 5 10.72 17.40 0.14
N GLU A 6 11.85 17.79 -0.45
CA GLU A 6 12.18 19.17 -0.76
C GLU A 6 11.24 19.77 -1.81
N GLN A 7 10.98 19.04 -2.89
CA GLN A 7 10.05 19.48 -3.94
C GLN A 7 8.63 19.66 -3.40
N ILE A 8 8.16 18.73 -2.57
CA ILE A 8 6.85 18.83 -1.91
C ILE A 8 6.84 20.05 -0.98
N CYS A 9 7.87 20.22 -0.17
CA CYS A 9 7.99 21.35 0.76
C CYS A 9 7.94 22.70 0.04
N ASN A 10 8.72 22.87 -1.03
CA ASN A 10 8.81 24.13 -1.76
C ASN A 10 7.50 24.51 -2.48
N ALA A 11 6.66 23.53 -2.78
CA ALA A 11 5.35 23.76 -3.40
C ALA A 11 4.24 24.10 -2.38
N LEU A 12 4.52 24.05 -1.07
CA LEU A 12 3.55 24.33 -0.02
C LEU A 12 3.83 25.67 0.67
N PRO A 13 2.79 26.36 1.17
CA PRO A 13 2.97 27.65 1.85
C PRO A 13 3.90 27.52 3.05
N LYS A 14 4.76 28.55 3.25
CA LYS A 14 5.72 28.63 4.36
C LYS A 14 6.64 27.41 4.49
N GLY A 15 6.84 26.70 3.36
CA GLY A 15 7.77 25.58 3.23
C GLY A 15 9.20 26.03 3.51
N ARG A 16 9.89 25.30 4.39
CA ARG A 16 11.31 25.51 4.68
C ARG A 16 11.98 24.24 5.16
N ARG A 17 13.28 24.15 4.90
CA ARG A 17 14.16 23.14 5.50
C ARG A 17 14.36 23.45 6.98
N ILE A 18 14.31 22.42 7.83
CA ILE A 18 14.60 22.53 9.26
C ILE A 18 16.04 22.10 9.54
N ARG A 19 16.39 20.88 9.12
CA ARG A 19 17.74 20.32 9.25
C ARG A 19 17.86 19.07 8.38
N GLY A 20 19.02 18.84 7.77
CA GLY A 20 19.25 17.62 6.97
C GLY A 20 18.08 17.34 6.03
N ASP A 21 17.50 16.15 6.13
CA ASP A 21 16.38 15.71 5.30
C ASP A 21 14.98 16.03 5.86
N GLN A 22 14.90 16.93 6.84
CA GLN A 22 13.65 17.32 7.50
C GLN A 22 13.22 18.72 7.07
N TYR A 23 11.95 18.82 6.69
CA TYR A 23 11.30 20.02 6.19
C TYR A 23 9.98 20.25 6.94
N LYS A 24 9.50 21.50 6.91
CA LYS A 24 8.22 21.89 7.50
C LYS A 24 7.48 22.84 6.56
N ALA A 25 6.18 22.62 6.40
CA ALA A 25 5.31 23.48 5.59
C ALA A 25 3.91 23.58 6.22
N CYS A 26 3.07 24.44 5.66
CA CYS A 26 1.65 24.45 5.96
C CYS A 26 0.98 23.18 5.43
N CYS A 27 0.15 22.53 6.26
CA CYS A 27 -0.61 21.37 5.85
C CYS A 27 -1.64 21.76 4.78
N PRO A 28 -1.75 21.01 3.66
CA PRO A 28 -2.72 21.31 2.63
C PRO A 28 -4.15 20.81 2.94
N ALA A 29 -4.32 19.99 3.98
CA ALA A 29 -5.59 19.35 4.33
C ALA A 29 -6.48 20.19 5.27
N HIS A 30 -5.97 21.28 5.83
CA HIS A 30 -6.72 22.23 6.64
C HIS A 30 -6.24 23.66 6.36
N ASP A 31 -6.98 24.65 6.85
CA ASP A 31 -6.54 26.05 6.79
C ASP A 31 -5.40 26.30 7.79
N ASP A 32 -4.17 26.12 7.30
CA ASP A 32 -2.99 26.11 8.16
C ASP A 32 -2.24 27.43 8.15
N ASN A 33 -2.42 28.23 9.19
CA ASN A 33 -1.73 29.51 9.36
C ASN A 33 -0.31 29.37 9.91
N SER A 34 0.02 28.25 10.54
CA SER A 34 1.31 27.99 11.17
C SER A 34 1.84 26.62 10.77
N PRO A 35 2.99 26.52 10.09
CA PRO A 35 3.48 25.26 9.51
C PRO A 35 3.38 24.06 10.45
N SER A 36 2.41 23.19 10.19
CA SER A 36 2.08 22.02 11.02
C SER A 36 2.46 20.68 10.36
N LEU A 37 2.76 20.68 9.07
CA LEU A 37 3.16 19.49 8.33
C LEU A 37 4.68 19.29 8.42
N SER A 38 5.09 18.17 8.99
CA SER A 38 6.46 17.68 8.90
C SER A 38 6.62 16.78 7.67
N ILE A 39 7.66 17.03 6.89
CA ILE A 39 8.01 16.27 5.68
C ILE A 39 9.45 15.80 5.84
N THR A 40 9.70 14.51 5.76
CA THR A 40 11.06 13.94 5.94
C THR A 40 11.42 13.03 4.78
N GLN A 41 12.57 13.29 4.15
CA GLN A 41 13.13 12.39 3.16
C GLN A 41 13.77 11.18 3.86
N LYS A 42 13.46 9.98 3.37
CA LYS A 42 14.18 8.72 3.64
C LYS A 42 14.72 8.20 2.31
N SER A 43 15.61 7.21 2.38
CA SER A 43 16.26 6.63 1.20
C SER A 43 15.25 6.05 0.19
N ASP A 44 14.14 5.50 0.68
CA ASP A 44 13.14 4.79 -0.11
C ASP A 44 11.77 5.49 -0.18
N ARG A 45 11.53 6.50 0.68
CA ARG A 45 10.20 7.11 0.85
C ARG A 45 10.24 8.53 1.40
N VAL A 46 9.11 9.22 1.32
CA VAL A 46 8.86 10.49 2.01
C VAL A 46 7.86 10.24 3.13
N LEU A 47 8.21 10.68 4.34
CA LEU A 47 7.31 10.62 5.50
C LEU A 47 6.59 11.96 5.67
N LEU A 48 5.29 11.90 5.91
CA LEU A 48 4.41 13.04 6.11
C LEU A 48 3.70 12.88 7.44
N LYS A 49 3.70 13.93 8.27
CA LYS A 49 2.92 13.96 9.51
C LYS A 49 2.39 15.36 9.77
N CYS A 50 1.07 15.49 9.82
CA CYS A 50 0.43 16.69 10.34
C CYS A 50 0.38 16.62 11.87
N TRP A 51 0.83 17.67 12.56
CA TRP A 51 0.80 17.78 14.02
C TRP A 51 -0.47 18.43 14.56
N SER A 52 -1.35 18.92 13.67
CA SER A 52 -2.63 19.55 14.04
C SER A 52 -3.84 18.60 14.00
N GLY A 53 -3.64 17.33 13.62
CA GLY A 53 -4.66 16.30 13.77
C GLY A 53 -5.22 15.68 12.49
N CYS A 54 -4.84 16.16 11.29
CA CYS A 54 -5.27 15.54 10.04
C CYS A 54 -4.83 14.08 9.95
N SER A 55 -5.69 13.24 9.40
CA SER A 55 -5.38 11.85 9.08
C SER A 55 -4.35 11.77 7.96
N GLN A 56 -3.75 10.59 7.80
CA GLN A 56 -2.80 10.37 6.72
C GLN A 56 -3.50 10.50 5.35
N GLU A 57 -4.72 9.98 5.24
CA GLU A 57 -5.55 9.98 4.03
C GLU A 57 -5.91 11.40 3.60
N GLU A 58 -6.27 12.27 4.55
CA GLU A 58 -6.59 13.69 4.28
C GLU A 58 -5.37 14.43 3.71
N VAL A 59 -4.20 14.26 4.35
CA VAL A 59 -2.95 14.89 3.89
C VAL A 59 -2.57 14.39 2.50
N LEU A 60 -2.62 13.08 2.28
CA LEU A 60 -2.27 12.48 0.99
C LEU A 60 -3.26 12.89 -0.10
N GLY A 61 -4.56 12.88 0.17
CA GLY A 61 -5.59 13.32 -0.77
C GLY A 61 -5.42 14.78 -1.19
N ALA A 62 -5.13 15.67 -0.23
CA ALA A 62 -4.87 17.08 -0.51
C ALA A 62 -3.60 17.29 -1.35
N LEU A 63 -2.53 16.54 -1.07
CA LEU A 63 -1.31 16.59 -1.90
C LEU A 63 -1.55 16.04 -3.32
N GLN A 64 -2.30 14.95 -3.46
CA GLN A 64 -2.67 14.38 -4.76
C GLN A 64 -3.51 15.34 -5.58
N GLY A 65 -4.49 16.03 -4.96
CA GLY A 65 -5.29 17.07 -5.61
C GLY A 65 -4.46 18.23 -6.14
N ARG A 66 -3.28 18.48 -5.55
CA ARG A 66 -2.29 19.48 -6.01
C ARG A 66 -1.23 18.91 -6.96
N GLY A 67 -1.30 17.62 -7.32
CA GLY A 67 -0.27 16.96 -8.13
C GLY A 67 1.08 16.77 -7.42
N LEU A 68 1.14 16.95 -6.10
CA LEU A 68 2.35 16.88 -5.29
C LEU A 68 2.60 15.48 -4.69
N TRP A 69 1.69 14.55 -4.93
CA TRP A 69 1.83 13.17 -4.51
C TRP A 69 1.36 12.26 -5.63
N PRO A 70 2.05 11.14 -5.87
CA PRO A 70 1.57 10.17 -6.84
C PRO A 70 0.15 9.76 -6.46
N LYS A 71 -0.76 9.81 -7.43
CA LYS A 71 -1.99 9.05 -7.31
C LYS A 71 -1.58 7.60 -7.06
N PRO A 72 -2.30 6.84 -6.20
CA PRO A 72 -2.15 5.41 -6.22
C PRO A 72 -2.24 5.02 -7.69
N ARG A 73 -1.31 4.21 -8.19
CA ARG A 73 -1.61 3.50 -9.43
C ARG A 73 -2.98 2.90 -9.14
N GLU A 74 -4.00 3.31 -9.91
CA GLU A 74 -5.17 2.47 -10.05
C GLU A 74 -4.58 1.08 -10.17
N LYS A 75 -4.97 0.15 -9.29
CA LYS A 75 -4.64 -1.24 -9.51
C LYS A 75 -5.06 -1.40 -10.95
N SER A 76 -4.10 -1.54 -11.85
CA SER A 76 -4.42 -1.91 -13.20
C SER A 76 -5.20 -3.17 -12.93
N GLY A 77 -6.51 -3.12 -13.11
CA GLY A 77 -7.22 -4.29 -13.52
C GLY A 77 -6.50 -4.65 -14.80
N SER A 78 -5.37 -5.36 -14.68
CA SER A 78 -5.19 -6.48 -15.55
C SER A 78 -6.55 -7.14 -15.48
N ALA A 79 -7.10 -7.45 -16.64
CA ALA A 79 -8.14 -8.43 -16.74
C ALA A 79 -7.56 -9.75 -16.20
N ALA A 80 -7.26 -9.81 -14.89
CA ALA A 80 -7.18 -11.03 -14.15
C ALA A 80 -8.50 -11.72 -14.52
N PRO A 81 -8.44 -12.99 -14.93
CA PRO A 81 -9.65 -13.74 -15.19
C PRO A 81 -10.61 -13.49 -14.03
N PHE A 82 -11.83 -13.07 -14.31
CA PHE A 82 -12.86 -13.08 -13.29
C PHE A 82 -13.03 -14.55 -12.91
N TYR A 83 -12.59 -14.93 -11.72
CA TYR A 83 -12.81 -16.28 -11.21
C TYR A 83 -14.21 -16.33 -10.64
N THR A 84 -14.98 -17.31 -11.09
CA THR A 84 -16.26 -17.64 -10.49
C THR A 84 -16.06 -18.06 -9.03
N LYS A 85 -17.12 -17.94 -8.22
CA LYS A 85 -17.12 -18.43 -6.84
C LYS A 85 -16.69 -19.91 -6.79
N ASP A 86 -17.17 -20.71 -7.72
CA ASP A 86 -16.85 -22.14 -7.79
C ASP A 86 -15.36 -22.39 -8.05
N GLU A 87 -14.74 -21.63 -8.97
CA GLU A 87 -13.29 -21.75 -9.22
C GLU A 87 -12.44 -21.36 -8.01
N LEU A 88 -12.86 -20.34 -7.26
CA LEU A 88 -12.21 -19.93 -6.02
C LEU A 88 -12.39 -20.96 -4.91
N ASP A 89 -13.58 -21.53 -4.77
CA ASP A 89 -13.87 -22.60 -3.80
C ASP A 89 -13.03 -23.84 -4.11
N TRP A 90 -12.90 -24.22 -5.39
CA TRP A 90 -12.03 -25.32 -5.83
C TRP A 90 -10.55 -25.07 -5.48
N ALA A 91 -10.03 -23.87 -5.77
CA ALA A 91 -8.66 -23.50 -5.42
C ALA A 91 -8.44 -23.53 -3.90
N HIS A 92 -9.41 -23.02 -3.13
CA HIS A 92 -9.37 -22.99 -1.67
C HIS A 92 -9.37 -24.39 -1.06
N LEU A 93 -10.29 -25.26 -1.49
CA LEU A 93 -10.37 -26.64 -1.06
C LEU A 93 -9.07 -27.38 -1.35
N TRP A 94 -8.51 -27.20 -2.54
CA TRP A 94 -7.22 -27.81 -2.89
C TRP A 94 -6.09 -27.34 -1.95
N CYS A 95 -6.03 -26.04 -1.63
CA CYS A 95 -5.08 -25.51 -0.67
C CYS A 95 -5.26 -26.08 0.74
N LEU A 96 -6.51 -26.26 1.20
CA LEU A 96 -6.80 -26.87 2.50
C LEU A 96 -6.31 -28.32 2.55
N THR A 97 -6.63 -29.12 1.52
CA THR A 97 -6.17 -30.51 1.41
C THR A 97 -4.65 -30.62 1.35
N TYR A 98 -3.98 -29.77 0.56
CA TYR A 98 -2.52 -29.71 0.51
C TYR A 98 -1.94 -29.46 1.92
N ARG A 99 -2.44 -28.45 2.64
CA ARG A 99 -1.96 -28.10 3.99
C ARG A 99 -2.17 -29.26 4.98
N ASP A 100 -3.32 -29.92 4.92
CA ASP A 100 -3.62 -31.08 5.78
C ASP A 100 -2.70 -32.28 5.50
N ASN A 101 -2.47 -32.59 4.22
CA ASN A 101 -1.57 -33.66 3.82
C ASN A 101 -0.12 -33.39 4.27
N VAL A 102 0.37 -32.16 4.08
CA VAL A 102 1.71 -31.76 4.55
C VAL A 102 1.81 -31.88 6.07
N LYS A 103 0.79 -31.45 6.82
CA LYS A 103 0.74 -31.64 8.28
C LYS A 103 0.79 -33.12 8.68
N LYS A 104 0.20 -34.01 7.87
CA LYS A 104 0.24 -35.47 8.03
C LYS A 104 1.57 -36.11 7.58
N GLY A 105 2.55 -35.32 7.16
CA GLY A 105 3.88 -35.79 6.79
C GLY A 105 4.04 -36.15 5.30
N TYR A 106 3.03 -35.87 4.47
CA TYR A 106 3.19 -35.95 3.02
C TYR A 106 4.26 -34.96 2.55
N LYS A 107 5.12 -35.39 1.62
CA LYS A 107 6.16 -34.55 1.00
C LYS A 107 5.74 -34.22 -0.44
N PRO A 108 5.22 -33.01 -0.71
CA PRO A 108 4.76 -32.64 -2.03
C PRO A 108 5.91 -32.54 -3.02
N SER A 109 5.60 -32.76 -4.29
CA SER A 109 6.48 -32.46 -5.41
C SER A 109 6.66 -30.95 -5.60
N PRO A 110 7.73 -30.51 -6.29
CA PRO A 110 7.92 -29.09 -6.64
C PRO A 110 6.74 -28.48 -7.42
N GLU A 111 6.04 -29.28 -8.24
CA GLU A 111 4.87 -28.83 -9.00
C GLU A 111 3.67 -28.57 -8.09
N GLU A 112 3.44 -29.44 -7.10
CA GLU A 112 2.38 -29.24 -6.11
C GLU A 112 2.67 -28.03 -5.23
N ASP A 113 3.91 -27.81 -4.83
CA ASP A 113 4.33 -26.60 -4.11
C ASP A 113 4.09 -25.33 -4.93
N ALA A 114 4.44 -25.36 -6.21
CA ALA A 114 4.20 -24.24 -7.13
C ALA A 114 2.70 -23.98 -7.29
N LYS A 115 1.88 -25.04 -7.42
CA LYS A 115 0.42 -24.95 -7.51
C LYS A 115 -0.18 -24.39 -6.23
N PHE A 116 0.31 -24.82 -5.06
CA PHE A 116 -0.12 -24.29 -3.76
C PHE A 116 0.15 -22.79 -3.64
N ARG A 117 1.35 -22.34 -4.00
CA ARG A 117 1.69 -20.90 -3.98
C ARG A 117 0.77 -20.11 -4.90
N LYS A 118 0.54 -20.60 -6.11
CA LYS A 118 -0.36 -19.97 -7.09
C LYS A 118 -1.80 -19.85 -6.57
N TYR A 119 -2.36 -20.93 -6.03
CA TYR A 119 -3.75 -20.94 -5.53
C TYR A 119 -3.91 -20.17 -4.23
N SER A 120 -2.91 -20.22 -3.33
CA SER A 120 -2.94 -19.45 -2.09
C SER A 120 -2.85 -17.94 -2.34
N ASP A 121 -2.02 -17.51 -3.30
CA ASP A 121 -1.96 -16.11 -3.74
C ASP A 121 -3.29 -15.66 -4.37
N LEU A 122 -3.88 -16.50 -5.23
CA LEU A 122 -5.19 -16.25 -5.81
C LEU A 122 -6.26 -16.07 -4.72
N CYS A 123 -6.39 -17.01 -3.79
CA CYS A 123 -7.38 -16.94 -2.71
C CYS A 123 -7.19 -15.67 -1.86
N TYR A 124 -5.94 -15.33 -1.51
CA TYR A 124 -5.64 -14.13 -0.74
C TYR A 124 -6.02 -12.85 -1.50
N ARG A 125 -5.69 -12.76 -2.80
CA ARG A 125 -6.00 -11.59 -3.63
C ARG A 125 -7.50 -11.37 -3.79
N GLU A 126 -8.27 -12.44 -3.94
CA GLU A 126 -9.72 -12.39 -4.11
C GLU A 126 -10.50 -12.37 -2.77
N GLY A 127 -9.79 -12.29 -1.63
CA GLY A 127 -10.41 -12.14 -0.31
C GLY A 127 -11.04 -13.42 0.27
N VAL A 128 -10.68 -14.59 -0.24
CA VAL A 128 -11.12 -15.88 0.30
C VAL A 128 -10.35 -16.18 1.59
N ALA A 129 -11.02 -16.08 2.73
CA ALA A 129 -10.42 -16.25 4.05
C ALA A 129 -10.11 -17.74 4.34
N TYR A 130 -8.89 -18.03 4.80
CA TYR A 130 -8.59 -19.28 5.50
C TYR A 130 -8.98 -19.10 6.96
N VAL A 131 -10.11 -19.66 7.37
CA VAL A 131 -10.42 -19.75 8.81
C VAL A 131 -9.42 -20.69 9.46
N SER A 132 -8.70 -20.18 10.45
CA SER A 132 -7.68 -20.88 11.24
C SER A 132 -8.30 -21.91 12.17
#